data_AF-A0A9P0I7X0-F1
#
_entry.id   AF-A0A9P0I7X0-F1
#
_cell.length_a   1.000
_cell.length_b   1.000
_cell.length_c   1.000
_cell.angle_alpha   90.00
_cell.angle_beta   90.00
_cell.angle_gamma   90.00
#
_symmetry.space_group_name_H-M   'P 1'
#
loop_
_entity.id
_entity.type
_entity.pdbx_description
1 polymer ?
#
loop_
_entity_poly.entity_id
_entity_poly.type
_entity_poly.pdbx_seq_one_letter_code
_entity_poly.pdbx_strand_id
1 'polypeptide(L)'
;MTPAVLSKLRRCFKKNKERTKAQDIDRRVEEVMRAAAAEEGIEFAEADPPPQDSLWLDEAGFVTSLDSIFGHHKYTTHAHKLFQLLDSFSSGKVWWRQLICRLVAVGAKKTSTRAEVWKPLSEQDIKRLDHCKRETLVKLVCVEREDSFCYVAVSRGGRVGVYSGDMRLLHSYEMFYHRSGVRKRVKNRWITDAIYLPDAQYLMMSASDRSLTVYDAATLSHTPLFCITGLPNIPTCMAYTPSSRSCDTSELAFGTERGDITLIRFLQPKLQLFHTKTPDAINYYFWMGVTCFHIVSALHLVATGGCDGSVRLWQPCGRAPFATLAAPTSPAILDLAIVAAHELIIAF
;
A
#
# COMPACT_ATOMS: atom_id res chain seq x y z
N MET A 1 29.96 24.98 -45.61
CA MET A 1 28.99 25.50 -46.62
C MET A 1 29.63 26.48 -47.60
N THR A 2 29.94 26.00 -48.80
CA THR A 2 30.50 26.80 -49.91
C THR A 2 29.41 27.64 -50.62
N PRO A 3 29.77 28.74 -51.31
CA PRO A 3 28.82 29.61 -52.03
C PRO A 3 27.95 28.88 -53.07
N ALA A 4 28.47 27.79 -53.64
CA ALA A 4 27.76 26.93 -54.59
C ALA A 4 26.56 26.21 -53.95
N VAL A 5 26.70 25.74 -52.71
CA VAL A 5 25.65 25.02 -51.96
C VAL A 5 24.47 25.95 -51.65
N LEU A 6 24.75 27.19 -51.23
CA LEU A 6 23.73 28.21 -50.98
C LEU A 6 22.94 28.57 -52.26
N SER A 7 23.60 28.55 -53.43
CA SER A 7 22.95 28.82 -54.71
C SER A 7 22.00 27.69 -55.14
N LYS A 8 22.37 26.42 -54.92
CA LYS A 8 21.52 25.24 -55.17
C LYS A 8 20.31 25.23 -54.24
N LEU A 9 20.53 25.48 -52.95
CA LEU A 9 19.49 25.64 -51.92
C LEU A 9 18.44 26.67 -52.33
N ARG A 10 18.89 27.89 -52.67
CA ARG A 10 17.97 28.97 -53.13
C ARG A 10 17.19 28.60 -54.39
N ARG A 11 17.75 27.78 -55.29
CA ARG A 11 17.08 27.34 -56.53
C ARG A 11 15.99 26.30 -56.26
N CYS A 12 16.19 25.41 -55.28
CA CYS A 12 15.19 24.42 -54.86
C CYS A 12 13.96 25.06 -54.20
N PHE A 13 14.17 26.08 -53.35
CA PHE A 13 13.07 26.79 -52.69
C PHE A 13 12.32 27.78 -53.61
N LYS A 14 12.94 28.26 -54.70
CA LYS A 14 12.32 29.24 -55.60
C LYS A 14 11.35 28.62 -56.63
N LYS A 15 11.43 27.31 -56.88
CA LYS A 15 10.68 26.67 -57.98
C LYS A 15 9.20 26.41 -57.69
N ASN A 16 8.77 26.32 -56.42
CA ASN A 16 7.38 26.00 -56.06
C ASN A 16 6.82 26.96 -55.01
N LYS A 17 6.61 28.23 -55.40
CA LYS A 17 5.93 29.21 -54.53
C LYS A 17 4.42 28.99 -54.44
N GLU A 18 3.85 28.08 -55.23
CA GLU A 18 2.41 27.79 -55.19
C GLU A 18 2.11 26.49 -54.44
N ARG A 19 1.48 26.68 -53.27
CA ARG A 19 0.86 25.70 -52.36
C ARG A 19 1.79 24.66 -51.72
N THR A 20 2.28 24.98 -50.53
CA THR A 20 2.79 23.97 -49.58
C THR A 20 2.41 24.33 -48.15
N LYS A 21 1.84 23.36 -47.40
CA LYS A 21 1.56 23.44 -45.96
C LYS A 21 2.88 23.35 -45.18
N ALA A 22 2.94 23.96 -43.98
CA ALA A 22 4.15 24.06 -43.16
C ALA A 22 4.88 22.72 -42.91
N GLN A 23 4.15 21.61 -42.76
CA GLN A 23 4.74 20.28 -42.55
C GLN A 23 5.57 19.75 -43.74
N ASP A 24 5.27 20.18 -44.97
CA ASP A 24 6.01 19.78 -46.17
C ASP A 24 7.35 20.54 -46.30
N ILE A 25 7.44 21.69 -45.62
CA ILE A 25 8.65 22.52 -45.59
C ILE A 25 9.66 21.89 -44.63
N ASP A 26 9.23 21.47 -43.45
CA ASP A 26 10.11 20.85 -42.45
C ASP A 26 10.72 19.54 -42.97
N ARG A 27 9.93 18.69 -43.63
CA ARG A 27 10.43 17.44 -44.23
C ARG A 27 11.47 17.68 -45.33
N ARG A 28 11.26 18.70 -46.16
CA ARG A 28 12.20 19.08 -47.22
C ARG A 28 13.46 19.74 -46.67
N VAL A 29 13.35 20.53 -45.62
CA VAL A 29 14.52 21.09 -44.93
C VAL A 29 15.36 19.94 -44.37
N GLU A 30 14.74 18.93 -43.77
CA GLU A 30 15.44 17.75 -43.26
C GLU A 30 16.13 16.93 -44.37
N GLU A 31 15.44 16.66 -45.48
CA GLU A 31 16.01 15.96 -46.65
C GLU A 31 17.22 16.71 -47.24
N VAL A 32 17.15 18.04 -47.33
CA VAL A 32 18.23 18.86 -47.88
C VAL A 32 19.40 19.00 -46.92
N MET A 33 19.14 19.09 -45.61
CA MET A 33 20.19 19.10 -44.59
C MET A 33 20.92 17.75 -44.53
N ARG A 34 20.20 16.63 -44.70
CA ARG A 34 20.78 15.28 -44.76
C ARG A 34 21.64 15.08 -46.01
N ALA A 35 21.22 15.60 -47.16
CA ALA A 35 22.02 15.59 -48.39
C ALA A 35 23.28 16.48 -48.30
N ALA A 36 23.17 17.64 -47.65
CA ALA A 36 24.31 18.54 -47.45
C ALA A 36 25.34 17.96 -46.45
N ALA A 37 24.89 17.24 -45.43
CA ALA A 37 25.77 16.54 -44.49
C ALA A 37 26.50 15.35 -45.11
N ALA A 38 25.84 14.63 -46.04
CA ALA A 38 26.46 13.55 -46.81
C ALA A 38 27.56 14.04 -47.76
N GLU A 39 27.41 15.23 -48.36
CA GLU A 39 28.48 15.85 -49.19
C GLU A 39 29.67 16.36 -48.36
N GLU A 40 29.49 16.69 -47.07
CA GLU A 40 30.57 17.09 -46.16
C GLU A 40 31.11 15.91 -45.30
N GLY A 41 30.70 14.66 -45.59
CA GLY A 41 31.26 13.45 -44.98
C GLY A 41 30.86 13.23 -43.51
N ILE A 42 29.78 13.85 -43.04
CA ILE A 42 29.28 13.73 -41.67
C ILE A 42 28.20 12.65 -41.64
N GLU A 43 28.53 11.47 -41.11
CA GLU A 43 27.54 10.43 -40.81
C GLU A 43 26.75 10.82 -39.55
N PHE A 44 25.43 10.96 -39.67
CA PHE A 44 24.57 11.06 -38.51
C PHE A 44 24.49 9.68 -37.85
N ALA A 45 24.75 9.60 -36.55
CA ALA A 45 24.56 8.37 -35.78
C ALA A 45 23.15 7.80 -36.04
N GLU A 46 23.06 6.49 -36.28
CA GLU A 46 21.77 5.79 -36.36
C GLU A 46 20.98 6.12 -35.08
N ALA A 47 19.72 6.51 -35.26
CA ALA A 47 18.84 6.73 -34.12
C ALA A 47 18.78 5.44 -33.31
N ASP A 48 19.05 5.54 -32.01
CA ASP A 48 18.92 4.41 -31.09
C ASP A 48 17.60 3.67 -31.36
N PRO A 49 17.59 2.33 -31.46
CA PRO A 49 16.34 1.60 -31.62
C PRO A 49 15.42 2.00 -30.45
N PRO A 50 14.16 2.38 -30.73
CA PRO A 50 13.25 2.73 -29.65
C PRO A 50 13.17 1.55 -28.68
N PRO A 51 13.10 1.79 -27.36
CA PRO A 51 12.95 0.72 -26.38
C PRO A 51 11.79 -0.17 -26.83
N GLN A 52 12.02 -1.48 -26.89
CA GLN A 52 11.01 -2.45 -27.29
C GLN A 52 9.89 -2.49 -26.25
N ASP A 53 9.00 -1.51 -26.33
CA ASP A 53 7.71 -1.51 -25.65
C ASP A 53 6.86 -2.59 -26.32
N SER A 54 6.88 -3.79 -25.73
CA SER A 54 6.21 -5.02 -26.15
C SER A 54 4.67 -4.96 -26.09
N LEU A 55 4.07 -3.78 -26.01
CA LEU A 55 2.65 -3.55 -25.70
C LEU A 55 1.93 -2.76 -26.80
N TRP A 56 2.31 -2.98 -28.06
CA TRP A 56 1.53 -2.51 -29.21
C TRP A 56 0.51 -3.57 -29.62
N LEU A 57 -0.65 -3.12 -30.08
CA LEU A 57 -1.73 -3.96 -30.59
C LEU A 57 -2.06 -3.57 -32.02
N ASP A 58 -2.36 -4.58 -32.82
CA ASP A 58 -3.00 -4.45 -34.11
C ASP A 58 -4.52 -4.21 -33.94
N GLU A 59 -5.21 -3.85 -35.02
CA GLU A 59 -6.63 -3.50 -34.95
C GLU A 59 -7.50 -4.64 -34.40
N ALA A 60 -7.23 -5.87 -34.84
CA ALA A 60 -7.94 -7.06 -34.38
C ALA A 60 -7.63 -7.39 -32.91
N GLY A 61 -6.36 -7.31 -32.49
CA GLY A 61 -5.95 -7.52 -31.11
C GLY A 61 -6.49 -6.46 -30.16
N PHE A 62 -6.59 -5.20 -30.60
CA PHE A 62 -7.17 -4.11 -29.83
C PHE A 62 -8.67 -4.32 -29.55
N VAL A 63 -9.43 -4.67 -30.59
CA VAL A 63 -10.87 -4.94 -30.46
C VAL A 63 -11.14 -6.16 -29.58
N THR A 64 -10.37 -7.24 -29.78
CA THR A 64 -10.48 -8.46 -28.96
C THR A 64 -10.17 -8.18 -27.48
N SER A 65 -9.16 -7.35 -27.21
CA SER A 65 -8.79 -6.96 -25.85
C SER A 65 -9.88 -6.11 -25.19
N LEU A 66 -10.48 -5.16 -25.91
CA LEU A 66 -11.58 -4.35 -25.39
C LEU A 66 -12.84 -5.19 -25.14
N ASP A 67 -13.17 -6.10 -26.05
CA ASP A 67 -14.30 -7.02 -25.88
C ASP A 67 -14.09 -7.94 -24.66
N SER A 68 -12.84 -8.38 -24.39
CA SER A 68 -12.49 -9.14 -23.19
C SER A 68 -12.64 -8.33 -21.90
N ILE A 69 -12.35 -7.02 -21.92
CA ILE A 69 -12.42 -6.15 -20.73
C ILE A 69 -13.88 -5.83 -20.39
N PHE A 70 -14.70 -5.53 -21.41
CA PHE A 70 -16.10 -5.13 -21.22
C PHE A 70 -17.10 -6.30 -21.27
N GLY A 71 -16.65 -7.50 -21.65
CA GLY A 71 -17.45 -8.73 -21.65
C GLY A 71 -18.60 -8.76 -22.67
N HIS A 72 -18.69 -7.78 -23.58
CA HIS A 72 -19.81 -7.62 -24.52
C HIS A 72 -19.38 -7.01 -25.88
N HIS A 73 -19.76 -7.65 -26.98
CA HIS A 73 -19.53 -7.19 -28.37
C HIS A 73 -20.39 -5.99 -28.82
N LYS A 74 -21.09 -5.33 -27.89
CA LYS A 74 -21.91 -4.15 -28.23
C LYS A 74 -21.07 -2.95 -28.67
N TYR A 75 -19.82 -2.91 -28.23
CA TYR A 75 -18.90 -1.79 -28.46
C TYR A 75 -17.87 -2.06 -29.57
N THR A 76 -17.94 -3.21 -30.25
CA THR A 76 -16.96 -3.62 -31.28
C THR A 76 -16.83 -2.56 -32.39
N THR A 77 -17.95 -2.02 -32.89
CA THR A 77 -17.92 -0.92 -33.88
C THR A 77 -17.33 0.39 -33.34
N HIS A 78 -17.46 0.63 -32.03
CA HIS A 78 -16.90 1.81 -31.38
C HIS A 78 -15.41 1.62 -31.09
N ALA A 79 -14.98 0.39 -30.83
CA ALA A 79 -13.58 0.00 -30.67
C ALA A 79 -12.80 0.21 -31.97
N HIS A 80 -13.35 -0.18 -33.12
CA HIS A 80 -12.74 0.11 -34.43
C HIS A 80 -12.57 1.63 -34.68
N LYS A 81 -13.62 2.42 -34.42
CA LYS A 81 -13.54 3.89 -34.55
C LYS A 81 -12.53 4.50 -33.58
N LEU A 82 -12.43 3.95 -32.36
CA LEU A 82 -11.46 4.38 -31.38
C LEU A 82 -10.02 4.03 -31.79
N PHE A 83 -9.80 2.87 -32.40
CA PHE A 83 -8.51 2.47 -32.96
C PHE A 83 -8.07 3.44 -34.06
N GLN A 84 -8.96 3.76 -35.00
CA GLN A 84 -8.69 4.77 -36.05
C GLN A 84 -8.39 6.16 -35.49
N LEU A 85 -9.03 6.53 -34.37
CA LEU A 85 -8.77 7.80 -33.68
C LEU A 85 -7.45 7.82 -32.90
N LEU A 86 -6.91 6.66 -32.53
CA LEU A 86 -5.64 6.51 -31.84
C LEU A 86 -4.48 6.41 -32.84
N ASP A 87 -4.70 5.73 -33.96
CA ASP A 87 -3.73 5.57 -35.05
C ASP A 87 -3.89 6.67 -36.11
N SER A 88 -3.58 7.91 -35.73
CA SER A 88 -3.70 9.09 -36.63
C SER A 88 -2.82 9.01 -37.89
N PHE A 89 -1.81 8.12 -37.89
CA PHE A 89 -0.87 7.91 -38.99
C PHE A 89 -1.14 6.62 -39.77
N SER A 90 -2.23 5.90 -39.50
CA SER A 90 -2.57 4.62 -40.16
C SER A 90 -1.40 3.62 -40.16
N SER A 91 -0.63 3.60 -39.06
CA SER A 91 0.51 2.72 -38.85
C SER A 91 0.12 1.26 -38.60
N GLY A 92 -1.17 1.00 -38.32
CA GLY A 92 -1.70 -0.30 -37.93
C GLY A 92 -1.30 -0.71 -36.51
N LYS A 93 -0.72 0.19 -35.72
CA LYS A 93 -0.22 -0.08 -34.37
C LYS A 93 -0.71 0.96 -33.38
N VAL A 94 -1.30 0.50 -32.28
CA VAL A 94 -1.73 1.35 -31.17
C VAL A 94 -1.12 0.85 -29.87
N TRP A 95 -0.66 1.78 -29.04
CA TRP A 95 -0.10 1.45 -27.72
C TRP A 95 -1.14 1.69 -26.62
N TRP A 96 -1.17 0.82 -25.60
CA TRP A 96 -2.05 1.00 -24.43
C TRP A 96 -1.90 2.37 -23.77
N ARG A 97 -0.67 2.92 -23.75
CA ARG A 97 -0.39 4.27 -23.24
C ARG A 97 -1.23 5.33 -23.94
N GLN A 98 -1.41 5.25 -25.26
CA GLN A 98 -2.19 6.21 -26.03
C GLN A 98 -3.69 6.14 -25.68
N LEU A 99 -4.22 4.93 -25.51
CA LEU A 99 -5.60 4.74 -25.05
C LEU A 99 -5.81 5.35 -23.67
N ILE A 100 -4.94 5.03 -22.70
CA ILE A 100 -5.05 5.54 -21.32
C ILE A 100 -4.98 7.08 -21.33
N CYS A 101 -4.02 7.68 -22.03
CA CYS A 101 -3.91 9.13 -22.15
C CYS A 101 -5.19 9.76 -22.73
N ARG A 102 -5.84 9.12 -23.71
CA ARG A 102 -7.10 9.61 -24.29
C ARG A 102 -8.27 9.47 -23.32
N LEU A 103 -8.38 8.34 -22.61
CA LEU A 103 -9.41 8.14 -21.59
C LEU A 103 -9.30 9.19 -20.47
N VAL A 104 -8.07 9.45 -20.01
CA VAL A 104 -7.78 10.51 -19.03
C VAL A 104 -8.18 11.88 -19.58
N ALA A 105 -7.81 12.20 -20.83
CA ALA A 105 -8.15 13.47 -21.44
C ALA A 105 -9.67 13.67 -21.63
N VAL A 106 -10.42 12.61 -21.96
CA VAL A 106 -11.89 12.66 -22.09
C VAL A 106 -12.55 12.75 -20.73
N GLY A 107 -12.04 12.03 -19.72
CA GLY A 107 -12.48 12.15 -18.33
C GLY A 107 -12.30 13.57 -17.80
N ALA A 108 -11.13 14.18 -18.03
CA ALA A 108 -10.84 15.56 -17.63
C ALA A 108 -11.79 16.60 -18.26
N LYS A 109 -12.28 16.36 -19.49
CA LYS A 109 -13.23 17.26 -20.17
C LYS A 109 -14.66 17.17 -19.62
N LYS A 110 -15.10 15.99 -19.18
CA LYS A 110 -16.45 15.79 -18.61
C LYS A 110 -16.56 16.28 -17.17
N THR A 111 -15.43 16.30 -16.44
CA THR A 111 -15.34 16.68 -15.02
C THR A 111 -14.90 18.13 -14.83
N SER A 112 -15.12 19.02 -15.82
CA SER A 112 -14.61 20.40 -15.79
C SER A 112 -15.14 21.27 -14.63
N THR A 113 -16.13 20.80 -13.88
CA THR A 113 -16.63 21.43 -12.64
C THR A 113 -16.00 20.87 -11.36
N ARG A 114 -15.19 19.81 -11.42
CA ARG A 114 -14.46 19.21 -10.29
C ARG A 114 -12.97 19.11 -10.61
N ALA A 115 -12.26 20.20 -10.32
CA ALA A 115 -10.89 20.32 -9.77
C ALA A 115 -9.72 19.38 -10.13
N GLU A 116 -9.80 18.39 -11.04
CA GLU A 116 -8.67 17.51 -11.34
C GLU A 116 -8.47 17.30 -12.84
N VAL A 117 -7.95 18.33 -13.50
CA VAL A 117 -7.20 18.13 -14.74
C VAL A 117 -5.96 17.34 -14.35
N TRP A 118 -5.94 16.04 -14.65
CA TRP A 118 -4.76 15.19 -14.43
C TRP A 118 -3.61 15.71 -15.29
N LYS A 119 -2.76 16.53 -14.68
CA LYS A 119 -1.50 16.96 -15.29
C LYS A 119 -0.51 15.82 -15.07
N PRO A 120 0.11 15.26 -16.13
CA PRO A 120 1.19 14.32 -15.93
C PRO A 120 2.23 15.00 -15.04
N LEU A 121 2.53 14.37 -13.90
CA LEU A 121 3.55 14.84 -12.97
C LEU A 121 4.86 14.90 -13.76
N SER A 122 5.42 16.09 -13.94
CA SER A 122 6.82 16.19 -14.38
C SER A 122 7.69 15.57 -13.29
N GLU A 123 8.80 14.92 -13.66
CA GLU A 123 9.71 14.23 -12.74
C GLU A 123 10.37 15.13 -11.66
N GLN A 124 9.94 16.39 -11.53
CA GLN A 124 10.58 17.43 -10.74
C GLN A 124 10.17 17.45 -9.27
N ASP A 125 9.11 16.74 -8.86
CA ASP A 125 8.59 16.80 -7.48
C ASP A 125 8.80 15.53 -6.66
N ILE A 126 9.86 14.74 -6.94
CA ILE A 126 10.24 13.62 -6.07
C ILE A 126 10.81 14.17 -4.74
N LYS A 127 9.93 14.35 -3.76
CA LYS A 127 10.31 14.75 -2.41
C LYS A 127 10.93 13.59 -1.66
N ARG A 128 12.16 13.78 -1.17
CA ARG A 128 12.77 12.84 -0.21
C ARG A 128 12.18 13.09 1.17
N LEU A 129 11.81 12.01 1.84
CA LEU A 129 11.27 12.06 3.20
C LEU A 129 12.45 12.08 4.19
N ASP A 130 12.72 13.25 4.77
CA ASP A 130 13.89 13.47 5.62
C ASP A 130 13.91 12.58 6.87
N HIS A 131 12.75 12.22 7.41
CA HIS A 131 12.65 11.40 8.62
C HIS A 131 13.16 9.96 8.41
N CYS A 132 13.05 9.42 7.18
CA CYS A 132 13.47 8.05 6.88
C CYS A 132 15.00 7.87 6.99
N LYS A 133 15.81 8.94 6.85
CA LYS A 133 17.28 8.90 6.75
C LYS A 133 17.81 7.74 5.87
N ARG A 134 17.28 7.61 4.65
CA ARG A 134 17.61 6.57 3.64
C ARG A 134 17.09 5.15 3.94
N GLU A 135 16.25 4.96 4.94
CA GLU A 135 15.51 3.71 5.10
C GLU A 135 14.39 3.60 4.06
N THR A 136 14.05 2.37 3.67
CA THR A 136 12.92 2.13 2.77
C THR A 136 11.59 2.44 3.46
N LEU A 137 10.64 2.98 2.69
CA LEU A 137 9.28 3.18 3.16
C LEU A 137 8.55 1.83 3.11
N VAL A 138 7.88 1.46 4.20
CA VAL A 138 7.03 0.26 4.27
C VAL A 138 5.62 0.62 3.83
N LYS A 139 5.06 1.70 4.38
CA LYS A 139 3.71 2.14 4.06
C LYS A 139 3.52 3.63 4.21
N LEU A 140 2.65 4.16 3.36
CA LEU A 140 2.06 5.48 3.49
C LEU A 140 0.60 5.29 3.89
N VAL A 141 0.22 5.77 5.07
CA VAL A 141 -1.12 5.62 5.62
C VAL A 141 -1.80 6.99 5.60
N CYS A 142 -2.99 7.07 5.00
CA CYS A 142 -3.83 8.27 5.12
C CYS A 142 -4.60 8.19 6.43
N VAL A 143 -4.41 9.17 7.30
CA VAL A 143 -5.16 9.34 8.55
C VAL A 143 -6.17 10.46 8.30
N GLU A 144 -7.40 10.06 8.04
CA GLU A 144 -8.53 10.97 7.81
C GLU A 144 -9.34 11.13 9.10
N ARG A 145 -9.57 12.38 9.49
CA ARG A 145 -10.38 12.79 10.64
C ARG A 145 -11.54 13.64 10.11
N GLU A 146 -12.51 13.93 10.97
CA GLU A 146 -13.73 14.68 10.59
C GLU A 146 -13.40 16.02 9.90
N ASP A 147 -12.42 16.76 10.41
CA ASP A 147 -12.07 18.12 9.92
C ASP A 147 -10.69 18.23 9.27
N SER A 148 -9.90 17.14 9.23
CA SER A 148 -8.52 17.20 8.72
C SER A 148 -8.02 15.84 8.28
N PHE A 149 -7.01 15.83 7.40
CA PHE A 149 -6.29 14.61 7.06
C PHE A 149 -4.78 14.84 7.12
N CYS A 150 -4.03 13.79 7.43
CA CYS A 150 -2.58 13.78 7.39
C CYS A 150 -2.05 12.46 6.83
N TYR A 151 -0.85 12.50 6.25
CA TYR A 151 -0.16 11.31 5.77
C TYR A 151 0.84 10.83 6.82
N VAL A 152 0.83 9.54 7.09
CA VAL A 152 1.77 8.90 8.00
C VAL A 152 2.68 8.00 7.19
N ALA A 153 3.94 8.39 7.09
CA ALA A 153 4.96 7.66 6.36
C ALA A 153 5.78 6.81 7.35
N VAL A 154 5.72 5.49 7.19
CA VAL A 154 6.37 4.52 8.07
C VAL A 154 7.58 3.90 7.37
N SER A 155 8.77 4.08 7.94
CA SER A 155 10.00 3.45 7.46
C SER A 155 10.14 2.00 7.95
N ARG A 156 10.97 1.22 7.22
CA ARG A 156 11.33 -0.16 7.60
C ARG A 156 12.00 -0.23 8.96
N GLY A 157 12.78 0.78 9.33
CA GLY A 157 13.45 0.83 10.64
C GLY A 157 12.57 1.31 11.80
N GLY A 158 11.28 1.56 11.57
CA GLY A 158 10.35 2.03 12.61
C GLY A 158 10.40 3.53 12.84
N ARG A 159 10.82 4.34 11.87
CA ARG A 159 10.67 5.79 11.93
C ARG A 159 9.35 6.19 11.32
N VAL A 160 8.61 7.02 12.02
CA VAL A 160 7.30 7.47 11.60
C VAL A 160 7.31 8.99 11.45
N GLY A 161 6.90 9.46 10.28
CA GLY A 161 6.76 10.87 9.96
C GLY A 161 5.32 11.17 9.66
N VAL A 162 4.76 12.18 10.31
CA VAL A 162 3.42 12.71 10.06
C VAL A 162 3.56 13.94 9.18
N TYR A 163 2.84 13.94 8.06
CA TYR A 163 2.94 14.90 6.99
C TYR A 163 1.60 15.59 6.74
N SER A 164 1.63 16.87 6.39
CA SER A 164 0.45 17.57 5.88
C SER A 164 0.07 17.10 4.47
N GLY A 165 -1.11 17.53 3.97
CA GLY A 165 -1.53 17.29 2.59
C GLY A 165 -0.50 17.76 1.53
N ASP A 166 0.26 18.82 1.84
CA ASP A 166 1.33 19.36 0.98
C ASP A 166 2.68 18.61 1.12
N MET A 167 2.70 17.47 1.83
CA MET A 167 3.90 16.69 2.13
C MET A 167 4.95 17.48 2.93
N ARG A 168 4.52 18.34 3.85
CA ARG A 168 5.41 18.99 4.84
C ARG A 168 5.46 18.17 6.11
N LEU A 169 6.65 17.90 6.63
CA LEU A 169 6.82 17.15 7.88
C LEU A 169 6.30 17.99 9.06
N LEU A 170 5.24 17.50 9.72
CA LEU A 170 4.64 18.12 10.89
C LEU A 170 5.23 17.57 12.18
N HIS A 171 5.38 16.24 12.24
CA HIS A 171 5.89 15.54 13.41
C HIS A 171 6.68 14.31 13.00
N SER A 172 7.67 13.93 13.78
CA SER A 172 8.47 12.73 13.55
C SER A 172 8.78 12.08 14.89
N TYR A 173 8.63 10.76 14.93
CA TYR A 173 9.01 9.95 16.09
C TYR A 173 9.59 8.61 15.66
N GLU A 174 10.34 8.01 16.55
CA GLU A 174 10.78 6.62 16.39
C GLU A 174 9.83 5.74 17.19
N MET A 175 9.43 4.64 16.58
CA MET A 175 8.53 3.68 17.16
C MET A 175 9.18 3.02 18.39
N PHE A 176 8.53 3.14 19.54
CA PHE A 176 9.05 2.69 20.84
C PHE A 176 8.90 1.18 21.03
N TYR A 177 10.01 0.47 21.27
CA TYR A 177 9.99 -0.93 21.70
C TYR A 177 10.98 -1.18 22.83
N HIS A 178 10.49 -1.27 24.06
CA HIS A 178 11.24 -1.85 25.18
C HIS A 178 10.30 -2.37 26.27
N ARG A 179 10.35 -3.68 26.56
CA ARG A 179 9.74 -4.26 27.77
C ARG A 179 10.26 -3.62 29.06
N SER A 180 11.42 -2.96 29.01
CA SER A 180 12.10 -2.32 30.13
C SER A 180 11.88 -0.80 30.23
N GLY A 181 10.99 -0.21 29.42
CA GLY A 181 10.69 1.23 29.46
C GLY A 181 11.78 2.17 28.91
N VAL A 182 12.90 1.63 28.43
CA VAL A 182 14.00 2.43 27.86
C VAL A 182 13.63 2.89 26.44
N ARG A 183 13.67 4.19 26.16
CA ARG A 183 13.40 4.73 24.81
C ARG A 183 14.61 4.55 23.89
N LYS A 184 14.87 3.32 23.42
CA LYS A 184 15.93 3.04 22.44
C LYS A 184 15.47 2.11 21.32
N ARG A 185 16.00 2.36 20.13
CA ARG A 185 15.84 1.48 18.96
C ARG A 185 16.56 0.15 19.21
N VAL A 186 15.85 -0.95 19.01
CA VAL A 186 16.42 -2.30 19.08
C VAL A 186 16.97 -2.67 17.69
N LYS A 187 18.21 -3.16 17.64
CA LYS A 187 18.83 -3.62 16.38
C LYS A 187 18.12 -4.88 15.85
N ASN A 188 18.08 -5.04 14.52
CA ASN A 188 17.52 -6.20 13.80
C ASN A 188 16.00 -6.43 13.93
N ARG A 189 15.22 -5.36 14.01
CA ARG A 189 13.76 -5.41 13.89
C ARG A 189 13.31 -4.48 12.78
N TRP A 190 12.30 -4.88 12.02
CA TRP A 190 11.71 -4.02 11.00
C TRP A 190 10.19 -4.07 11.03
N ILE A 191 9.58 -3.03 10.49
CA ILE A 191 8.14 -2.95 10.30
C ILE A 191 7.75 -3.70 9.04
N THR A 192 6.68 -4.48 9.16
CA THR A 192 6.13 -5.30 8.10
C THR A 192 4.93 -4.62 7.46
N ASP A 193 4.02 -4.08 8.27
CA ASP A 193 2.85 -3.34 7.77
C ASP A 193 2.34 -2.29 8.79
N ALA A 194 1.59 -1.31 8.31
CA ALA A 194 0.93 -0.28 9.12
C ALA A 194 -0.45 0.11 8.54
N ILE A 195 -1.45 0.30 9.40
CA ILE A 195 -2.82 0.63 9.01
C ILE A 195 -3.46 1.63 9.98
N TYR A 196 -4.44 2.39 9.50
CA TYR A 196 -5.26 3.29 10.32
C TYR A 196 -6.63 2.68 10.57
N LEU A 197 -7.10 2.77 11.81
CA LEU A 197 -8.40 2.31 12.27
C LEU A 197 -9.26 3.56 12.48
N PRO A 198 -10.15 3.92 11.54
CA PRO A 198 -10.81 5.23 11.53
C PRO A 198 -11.87 5.42 12.62
N ASP A 199 -12.51 4.35 13.07
CA ASP A 199 -13.55 4.39 14.11
C ASP A 199 -12.99 4.55 15.54
N ALA A 200 -11.82 3.97 15.81
CA ALA A 200 -11.10 4.13 17.07
C ALA A 200 -10.02 5.23 17.02
N GLN A 201 -9.78 5.80 15.82
CA GLN A 201 -8.72 6.76 15.54
C GLN A 201 -7.31 6.28 15.92
N TYR A 202 -7.03 5.00 15.72
CA TYR A 202 -5.73 4.40 16.07
C TYR A 202 -4.89 4.09 14.85
N LEU A 203 -3.58 4.27 14.99
CA LEU A 203 -2.60 3.77 14.03
C LEU A 203 -2.01 2.46 14.57
N MET A 204 -2.20 1.38 13.83
CA MET A 204 -1.66 0.07 14.18
C MET A 204 -0.46 -0.27 13.29
N MET A 205 0.58 -0.82 13.89
CA MET A 205 1.83 -1.20 13.22
C MET A 205 2.19 -2.63 13.59
N SER A 206 2.62 -3.40 12.60
CA SER A 206 3.07 -4.78 12.75
C SER A 206 4.57 -4.88 12.51
N ALA A 207 5.25 -5.73 13.27
CA ALA A 207 6.70 -5.83 13.23
C ALA A 207 7.21 -7.28 13.14
N SER A 208 8.45 -7.41 12.68
CA SER A 208 9.16 -8.68 12.45
C SER A 208 9.44 -9.48 13.72
N ASP A 209 9.15 -8.93 14.88
CA ASP A 209 9.35 -9.57 16.18
C ASP A 209 8.08 -10.20 16.76
N ARG A 210 7.07 -10.42 15.90
CA ARG A 210 5.80 -11.04 16.25
C ARG A 210 5.03 -10.17 17.25
N SER A 211 4.94 -8.88 16.91
CA SER A 211 4.21 -7.89 17.70
C SER A 211 3.32 -6.99 16.85
N LEU A 212 2.29 -6.46 17.50
CA LEU A 212 1.43 -5.39 17.01
C LEU A 212 1.47 -4.25 18.03
N THR A 213 1.79 -3.04 17.57
CA THR A 213 1.77 -1.85 18.41
C THR A 213 0.71 -0.89 17.91
N VAL A 214 -0.04 -0.34 18.85
CA VAL A 214 -1.15 0.57 18.59
C VAL A 214 -0.80 1.93 19.17
N TYR A 215 -0.96 2.95 18.34
CA TYR A 215 -0.77 4.34 18.66
C TYR A 215 -2.11 5.06 18.62
N ASP A 216 -2.32 5.97 19.57
CA ASP A 216 -3.36 6.97 19.48
C ASP A 216 -3.02 7.92 18.34
N ALA A 217 -3.89 8.00 17.34
CA ALA A 217 -3.77 8.91 16.20
C ALA A 217 -4.90 9.94 16.19
N ALA A 218 -5.52 10.23 17.35
CA ALA A 218 -6.45 11.35 17.52
C ALA A 218 -5.75 12.71 17.40
N THR A 219 -4.46 12.80 17.76
CA THR A 219 -3.63 14.01 17.64
C THR A 219 -2.45 13.80 16.67
N LEU A 220 -1.75 14.86 16.26
CA LEU A 220 -0.56 14.70 15.37
C LEU A 220 0.65 14.09 16.11
N SER A 221 0.68 14.22 17.43
CA SER A 221 1.65 13.56 18.31
C SER A 221 1.14 12.18 18.66
N HIS A 222 1.45 11.18 17.84
CA HIS A 222 0.96 9.83 18.08
C HIS A 222 1.56 9.24 19.36
N THR A 223 0.72 8.88 20.33
CA THR A 223 1.16 8.31 21.61
C THR A 223 0.98 6.79 21.61
N PRO A 224 1.96 6.00 22.08
CA PRO A 224 1.82 4.55 22.13
C PRO A 224 0.83 4.13 23.23
N LEU A 225 -0.20 3.35 22.86
CA LEU A 225 -1.23 2.87 23.79
C LEU A 225 -1.02 1.42 24.19
N PHE A 226 -0.90 0.55 23.19
CA PHE A 226 -0.90 -0.90 23.37
C PHE A 226 0.25 -1.54 22.61
N CYS A 227 0.85 -2.58 23.19
CA CYS A 227 1.81 -3.43 22.49
C CYS A 227 1.47 -4.89 22.76
N ILE A 228 0.95 -5.56 21.73
CA ILE A 228 0.67 -6.99 21.74
C ILE A 228 1.93 -7.70 21.27
N THR A 229 2.48 -8.59 22.10
CA THR A 229 3.72 -9.32 21.82
C THR A 229 3.48 -10.83 21.88
N GLY A 230 4.37 -11.62 21.28
CA GLY A 230 4.27 -13.08 21.38
C GLY A 230 3.27 -13.69 20.41
N LEU A 231 2.97 -13.01 19.30
CA LEU A 231 2.26 -13.65 18.20
C LEU A 231 2.99 -14.93 17.77
N PRO A 232 2.28 -15.97 17.30
CA PRO A 232 2.90 -17.24 16.94
C PRO A 232 3.91 -17.06 15.80
N ASN A 233 3.49 -16.35 14.74
CA ASN A 233 4.25 -16.07 13.54
C ASN A 233 4.36 -14.56 13.29
N ILE A 234 5.25 -14.16 12.38
CA ILE A 234 5.44 -12.75 12.02
C ILE A 234 4.23 -12.26 11.20
N PRO A 235 3.50 -11.22 11.66
CA PRO A 235 2.46 -10.58 10.86
C PRO A 235 3.11 -9.84 9.67
N THR A 236 2.67 -10.14 8.45
CA THR A 236 3.25 -9.59 7.21
C THR A 236 2.37 -8.55 6.54
N CYS A 237 1.06 -8.63 6.74
CA CYS A 237 0.08 -7.70 6.18
C CYS A 237 -1.13 -7.60 7.10
N MET A 238 -1.81 -6.45 7.06
CA MET A 238 -3.01 -6.18 7.84
C MET A 238 -4.05 -5.47 6.98
N ALA A 239 -5.32 -5.76 7.27
CA ALA A 239 -6.48 -5.10 6.67
C ALA A 239 -7.52 -4.86 7.77
N TYR A 240 -8.19 -3.72 7.71
CA TYR A 240 -9.20 -3.34 8.70
C TYR A 240 -10.49 -2.90 8.04
N THR A 241 -11.59 -3.42 8.55
CA THR A 241 -12.95 -3.06 8.16
C THR A 241 -13.60 -2.37 9.35
N PRO A 242 -13.85 -1.06 9.30
CA PRO A 242 -14.45 -0.32 10.40
C PRO A 242 -15.94 -0.63 10.54
N SER A 243 -16.47 -0.37 11.73
CA SER A 243 -17.90 -0.47 12.00
C SER A 243 -18.70 0.45 11.07
N SER A 244 -19.81 -0.04 10.56
CA SER A 244 -20.71 0.68 9.65
C SER A 244 -22.11 0.76 10.25
N ARG A 245 -23.01 1.56 9.65
CA ARG A 245 -24.38 1.71 10.17
C ARG A 245 -25.17 0.39 10.25
N SER A 246 -24.77 -0.63 9.49
CA SER A 246 -25.38 -1.97 9.51
C SER A 246 -24.64 -2.97 10.39
N CYS A 247 -23.43 -2.65 10.85
CA CYS A 247 -22.57 -3.56 11.60
C CYS A 247 -21.78 -2.79 12.66
N ASP A 248 -22.17 -2.95 13.92
CA ASP A 248 -21.51 -2.29 15.06
C ASP A 248 -20.14 -2.88 15.41
N THR A 249 -19.76 -4.00 14.78
CA THR A 249 -18.46 -4.64 15.00
C THR A 249 -17.45 -4.24 13.95
N SER A 250 -16.19 -4.09 14.36
CA SER A 250 -15.08 -3.87 13.45
C SER A 250 -14.21 -5.11 13.35
N GLU A 251 -13.59 -5.31 12.19
CA GLU A 251 -12.82 -6.51 11.92
C GLU A 251 -11.40 -6.16 11.47
N LEU A 252 -10.41 -6.73 12.15
CA LEU A 252 -9.00 -6.66 11.80
C LEU A 252 -8.56 -8.05 11.32
N ALA A 253 -8.09 -8.12 10.09
CA ALA A 253 -7.44 -9.31 9.57
C ALA A 253 -5.94 -9.05 9.45
N PHE A 254 -5.11 -10.03 9.80
CA PHE A 254 -3.70 -9.99 9.47
C PHE A 254 -3.19 -11.35 9.00
N GLY A 255 -2.38 -11.31 7.95
CA GLY A 255 -1.70 -12.47 7.39
C GLY A 255 -0.32 -12.64 8.01
N THR A 256 0.17 -13.86 8.03
CA THR A 256 1.49 -14.21 8.57
C THR A 256 2.41 -14.80 7.49
N GLU A 257 3.70 -14.88 7.79
CA GLU A 257 4.72 -15.47 6.90
C GLU A 257 4.45 -16.95 6.54
N ARG A 258 3.64 -17.66 7.33
CA ARG A 258 3.26 -19.05 7.07
C ARG A 258 2.02 -19.20 6.17
N GLY A 259 1.38 -18.08 5.80
CA GLY A 259 0.13 -18.06 5.07
C GLY A 259 -1.12 -18.13 5.95
N ASP A 260 -0.97 -18.22 7.27
CA ASP A 260 -2.11 -18.17 8.20
C ASP A 260 -2.73 -16.77 8.21
N ILE A 261 -4.06 -16.70 8.26
CA ILE A 261 -4.81 -15.45 8.41
C ILE A 261 -5.52 -15.49 9.76
N THR A 262 -5.27 -14.48 10.60
CA THR A 262 -5.98 -14.29 11.87
C THR A 262 -6.99 -13.15 11.71
N LEU A 263 -8.23 -13.40 12.12
CA LEU A 263 -9.30 -12.41 12.17
C LEU A 263 -9.61 -12.06 13.64
N ILE A 264 -9.59 -10.77 13.96
CA ILE A 264 -9.99 -10.21 15.25
C ILE A 264 -11.24 -9.38 15.02
N ARG A 265 -12.33 -9.73 15.70
CA ARG A 265 -13.57 -8.94 15.70
C ARG A 265 -13.67 -8.14 16.99
N PHE A 266 -13.75 -6.82 16.86
CA PHE A 266 -14.00 -5.89 17.95
C PHE A 266 -15.50 -5.67 18.08
N LEU A 267 -16.06 -6.02 19.23
CA LEU A 267 -17.50 -5.91 19.48
C LEU A 267 -17.94 -4.48 19.79
N GLN A 268 -17.06 -3.68 20.40
CA GLN A 268 -17.35 -2.31 20.83
C GLN A 268 -16.19 -1.36 20.51
N PRO A 269 -15.86 -1.17 19.22
CA PRO A 269 -14.67 -0.42 18.79
C PRO A 269 -14.72 1.05 19.19
N LYS A 270 -15.92 1.63 19.31
CA LYS A 270 -16.16 3.03 19.73
C LYS A 270 -15.94 3.27 21.22
N LEU A 271 -16.00 2.22 22.05
CA LEU A 271 -15.71 2.32 23.47
C LEU A 271 -14.22 2.10 23.72
N GLN A 272 -13.71 0.94 23.30
CA GLN A 272 -12.31 0.59 23.49
C GLN A 272 -11.95 -0.68 22.69
N LEU A 273 -10.82 -0.69 22.00
CA LEU A 273 -10.32 -1.93 21.35
C LEU A 273 -9.72 -2.90 22.36
N PHE A 274 -8.90 -2.39 23.28
CA PHE A 274 -8.24 -3.16 24.33
C PHE A 274 -8.41 -2.45 25.66
N HIS A 275 -8.53 -3.21 26.74
CA HIS A 275 -8.58 -2.65 28.08
C HIS A 275 -7.33 -1.79 28.37
N THR A 276 -7.41 -0.83 29.30
CA THR A 276 -6.26 -0.03 29.73
C THR A 276 -6.03 -0.28 31.21
N LYS A 277 -4.86 -0.82 31.58
CA LYS A 277 -4.47 -1.03 32.98
C LYS A 277 -3.91 0.25 33.60
N THR A 278 -3.12 0.98 32.81
CA THR A 278 -2.50 2.25 33.19
C THR A 278 -2.69 3.28 32.08
N PRO A 279 -3.26 4.47 32.35
CA PRO A 279 -3.50 5.49 31.33
C PRO A 279 -2.21 6.18 30.86
N ASP A 280 -1.22 6.34 31.73
CA ASP A 280 -0.01 7.12 31.45
C ASP A 280 1.15 6.30 30.86
N ALA A 281 0.98 4.98 30.76
CA ALA A 281 2.02 4.07 30.28
C ALA A 281 1.46 3.11 29.23
N ILE A 282 2.33 2.70 28.30
CA ILE A 282 1.99 1.70 27.29
C ILE A 282 1.59 0.38 27.97
N ASN A 283 0.46 -0.17 27.55
CA ASN A 283 -0.06 -1.42 28.09
C ASN A 283 0.45 -2.59 27.25
N TYR A 284 1.15 -3.52 27.90
CA TYR A 284 1.66 -4.71 27.25
C TYR A 284 0.66 -5.86 27.35
N TYR A 285 0.33 -6.41 26.19
CA TYR A 285 -0.44 -7.63 26.02
C TYR A 285 0.47 -8.72 25.49
N PHE A 286 0.28 -9.93 25.99
CA PHE A 286 0.95 -11.10 25.46
C PHE A 286 -0.10 -11.97 24.76
N TRP A 287 0.13 -12.28 23.49
CA TRP A 287 -0.73 -13.12 22.69
C TRP A 287 -0.63 -14.55 23.21
N MET A 288 -1.64 -14.94 23.99
CA MET A 288 -1.77 -16.29 24.50
C MET A 288 -2.61 -17.09 23.51
N GLY A 289 -1.99 -18.02 22.78
CA GLY A 289 -2.74 -19.02 22.04
C GLY A 289 -3.41 -19.97 23.03
N VAL A 290 -4.75 -19.94 23.09
CA VAL A 290 -5.53 -20.94 23.81
C VAL A 290 -5.90 -22.04 22.82
N THR A 291 -5.47 -23.26 23.10
CA THR A 291 -5.74 -24.44 22.27
C THR A 291 -7.04 -25.12 22.66
N CYS A 292 -7.39 -25.09 23.94
CA CYS A 292 -8.63 -25.65 24.49
C CYS A 292 -9.06 -24.91 25.75
N PHE A 293 -10.33 -25.02 26.13
CA PHE A 293 -10.82 -24.46 27.39
C PHE A 293 -11.96 -25.30 27.97
N HIS A 294 -12.04 -25.33 29.30
CA HIS A 294 -13.12 -25.98 30.03
C HIS A 294 -13.66 -25.05 31.11
N ILE A 295 -14.99 -24.90 31.19
CA ILE A 295 -15.67 -23.99 32.11
C ILE A 295 -16.45 -24.80 33.13
N VAL A 296 -16.26 -24.51 34.42
CA VAL A 296 -17.07 -25.06 35.50
C VAL A 296 -17.81 -23.91 36.19
N SER A 297 -19.06 -23.71 35.82
CA SER A 297 -19.89 -22.61 36.33
C SER A 297 -20.06 -22.67 37.85
N ALA A 298 -20.18 -23.86 38.43
CA ALA A 298 -20.34 -24.05 39.87
C ALA A 298 -19.13 -23.55 40.69
N LEU A 299 -17.94 -23.54 40.10
CA LEU A 299 -16.71 -23.09 40.75
C LEU A 299 -16.29 -21.68 40.31
N HIS A 300 -17.06 -21.04 39.42
CA HIS A 300 -16.64 -19.83 38.71
C HIS A 300 -15.20 -19.95 38.21
N LEU A 301 -14.91 -21.06 37.51
CA LEU A 301 -13.58 -21.43 37.08
C LEU A 301 -13.55 -21.69 35.58
N VAL A 302 -12.56 -21.11 34.91
CA VAL A 302 -12.21 -21.42 33.52
C VAL A 302 -10.79 -21.96 33.52
N ALA A 303 -10.59 -23.16 32.97
CA ALA A 303 -9.26 -23.66 32.63
C ALA A 303 -9.02 -23.45 31.15
N THR A 304 -7.83 -22.97 30.78
CA THR A 304 -7.40 -22.83 29.39
C THR A 304 -6.08 -23.55 29.18
N GLY A 305 -5.96 -24.28 28.07
CA GLY A 305 -4.76 -24.97 27.66
C GLY A 305 -4.01 -24.08 26.70
N GLY A 306 -2.71 -23.96 26.90
CA GLY A 306 -1.84 -23.17 26.05
C GLY A 306 -1.06 -24.01 25.04
N CYS A 307 -0.69 -23.38 23.92
CA CYS A 307 0.29 -23.94 23.00
C CYS A 307 1.70 -24.08 23.62
N ASP A 308 1.93 -23.45 24.78
CA ASP A 308 3.15 -23.52 25.58
C ASP A 308 3.16 -24.70 26.57
N GLY A 309 2.19 -25.62 26.47
CA GLY A 309 2.07 -26.77 27.38
C GLY A 309 1.64 -26.37 28.80
N SER A 310 1.14 -25.14 28.98
CA SER A 310 0.68 -24.64 30.29
C SER A 310 -0.85 -24.67 30.39
N VAL A 311 -1.37 -25.19 31.49
CA VAL A 311 -2.77 -25.01 31.88
C VAL A 311 -2.87 -23.76 32.73
N ARG A 312 -3.80 -22.87 32.41
CA ARG A 312 -4.02 -21.63 33.14
C ARG A 312 -5.44 -21.60 33.68
N LEU A 313 -5.55 -21.28 34.97
CA LEU A 313 -6.83 -21.21 35.67
C LEU A 313 -7.23 -19.76 35.88
N TRP A 314 -8.47 -19.46 35.54
CA TRP A 314 -9.03 -18.13 35.55
C TRP A 314 -10.31 -18.12 36.38
N GLN A 315 -10.47 -17.09 37.18
CA GLN A 315 -11.79 -16.69 37.66
C GLN A 315 -12.39 -15.72 36.63
N PRO A 316 -13.71 -15.76 36.34
CA PRO A 316 -14.37 -14.94 35.32
C PRO A 316 -14.10 -13.44 35.41
N CYS A 317 -13.79 -12.92 36.60
CA CYS A 317 -13.48 -11.50 36.84
C CYS A 317 -11.97 -11.22 37.01
N GLY A 318 -11.12 -12.25 36.94
CA GLY A 318 -9.67 -12.16 37.15
C GLY A 318 -8.94 -11.59 35.93
N ARG A 319 -8.09 -10.60 36.14
CA ARG A 319 -7.33 -9.90 35.08
C ARG A 319 -6.07 -10.65 34.60
N ALA A 320 -5.75 -11.74 35.28
CA ALA A 320 -4.62 -12.63 35.06
C ALA A 320 -5.06 -14.03 35.52
N PRO A 321 -4.43 -15.10 35.01
CA PRO A 321 -4.71 -16.42 35.54
C PRO A 321 -4.26 -16.44 37.01
N PHE A 322 -5.13 -16.88 37.92
CA PHE A 322 -4.78 -16.92 39.35
C PHE A 322 -3.80 -18.08 39.64
N ALA A 323 -3.79 -19.10 38.78
CA ALA A 323 -2.82 -20.18 38.81
C ALA A 323 -2.40 -20.57 37.39
N THR A 324 -1.13 -20.95 37.23
CA THR A 324 -0.59 -21.54 36.00
C THR A 324 0.10 -22.85 36.36
N LEU A 325 -0.38 -23.94 35.80
CA LEU A 325 0.21 -25.27 35.90
C LEU A 325 1.04 -25.48 34.63
N ALA A 326 2.35 -25.36 34.74
CA ALA A 326 3.27 -25.56 33.62
C ALA A 326 3.98 -26.91 33.78
N ALA A 327 3.92 -27.76 32.77
CA ALA A 327 4.81 -28.89 32.67
C ALA A 327 6.12 -28.43 32.00
N PRO A 328 7.32 -28.74 32.53
CA PRO A 328 8.58 -28.17 32.08
C PRO A 328 8.94 -28.49 30.62
N THR A 329 8.35 -29.53 30.03
CA THR A 329 8.53 -29.92 28.62
C THR A 329 7.33 -30.75 28.16
N SER A 330 6.33 -30.13 27.52
CA SER A 330 5.18 -30.85 26.94
C SER A 330 4.70 -30.18 25.66
N PRO A 331 4.21 -30.94 24.66
CA PRO A 331 3.50 -30.37 23.50
C PRO A 331 2.29 -29.53 23.92
N ALA A 332 1.75 -28.78 22.95
CA ALA A 332 0.54 -27.98 23.10
C ALA A 332 -0.60 -28.82 23.71
N ILE A 333 -1.31 -28.26 24.68
CA ILE A 333 -2.44 -28.95 25.33
C ILE A 333 -3.59 -29.03 24.34
N LEU A 334 -3.99 -30.23 23.94
CA LEU A 334 -5.03 -30.43 22.94
C LEU A 334 -6.42 -30.33 23.54
N ASP A 335 -6.59 -30.80 24.77
CA ASP A 335 -7.88 -30.75 25.46
C ASP A 335 -7.72 -30.65 26.99
N LEU A 336 -8.78 -30.20 27.64
CA LEU A 336 -8.85 -29.98 29.08
C LEU A 336 -10.18 -30.45 29.66
N ALA A 337 -10.11 -31.16 30.78
CA ALA A 337 -11.27 -31.51 31.58
C ALA A 337 -11.03 -31.18 33.05
N ILE A 338 -11.95 -30.45 33.67
CA ILE A 338 -11.97 -30.24 35.12
C ILE A 338 -12.98 -31.22 35.72
N VAL A 339 -12.48 -32.16 36.52
CA VAL A 339 -13.31 -33.10 37.28
C VAL A 339 -13.55 -32.51 38.67
N ALA A 340 -14.55 -31.64 38.77
CA ALA A 340 -14.84 -30.86 39.98
C ALA A 340 -15.09 -31.73 41.23
N ALA A 341 -15.71 -32.91 41.07
CA ALA A 341 -15.99 -33.83 42.17
C ALA A 341 -14.72 -34.40 42.84
N HIS A 342 -13.58 -34.38 42.14
CA HIS A 342 -12.31 -34.92 42.61
C HIS A 342 -11.21 -33.87 42.68
N GLU A 343 -11.52 -32.59 42.43
CA GLU A 343 -10.54 -31.49 42.36
C GLU A 343 -9.38 -31.75 41.38
N LEU A 344 -9.64 -32.53 40.33
CA LEU A 344 -8.64 -32.92 39.33
C LEU A 344 -8.78 -32.09 38.06
N ILE A 345 -7.63 -31.75 37.47
CA ILE A 345 -7.53 -31.17 36.14
C ILE A 345 -6.77 -32.16 35.26
N ILE A 346 -7.42 -32.63 34.21
CA ILE A 346 -6.83 -33.51 33.22
C ILE A 346 -6.55 -32.68 31.98
N ALA A 347 -5.30 -32.70 31.53
CA ALA A 347 -4.82 -32.02 30.34
C ALA A 347 -4.01 -33.03 29.51
N PHE A 348 -4.24 -33.08 28.20
CA PHE A 348 -3.50 -33.97 27.30
C PHE A 348 -3.18 -33.31 25.97
#